data_AF-A0A661RJS9-F1
#
_entry.id   AF-A0A661RJS9-F1
#
_cell.length_a   1.000
_cell.length_b   1.000
_cell.length_c   1.000
_cell.angle_alpha   90.00
_cell.angle_beta   90.00
_cell.angle_gamma   90.00
#
_symmetry.space_group_name_H-M   'P 1'
#
loop_
_entity.id
_entity.type
_entity.pdbx_description
1 polymer ?
#
loop_
_entity_poly.entity_id
_entity_poly.type
_entity_poly.pdbx_seq_one_letter_code
_entity_poly.pdbx_strand_id
1 'polypeptide(L)'
;MNTNDIVKFLSKLDMFSKIVEDENKEAIRKIASLFRYKKYPKSDTVIRKNDPGVYLFIVASGKVEVLLGGNDLGITFLKAKEVFGEMSLLSGDPVGATIKTVETTGLLYAESSAFNEILDKYPPLQMYFARLLRQRLAETNKETESSMGRLKAAYKISEATHTAQNLEELYPRIQKIIGELMNAENFHIFHYDPLADMLTVSYYVNEYRELPSSAKEDFSGYVLKTQKPLFGSPEVIKKLIKDGEIISTSRTPVRFWLGVPL
;
A
#
# COMPACT_ATOMS: atom_id res chain seq x y z
N MET A 1 -5.05 -28.95 11.52
CA MET A 1 -5.98 -29.38 10.47
C MET A 1 -5.60 -30.77 10.03
N ASN A 2 -6.57 -31.67 9.83
CA ASN A 2 -6.29 -32.99 9.24
C ASN A 2 -6.28 -32.88 7.70
N THR A 3 -5.87 -33.95 7.00
CA THR A 3 -5.79 -33.94 5.53
C THR A 3 -7.12 -33.64 4.84
N ASN A 4 -8.25 -34.11 5.38
CA ASN A 4 -9.57 -33.83 4.80
C ASN A 4 -9.95 -32.35 4.91
N ASP A 5 -9.58 -31.69 6.00
CA ASP A 5 -9.78 -30.24 6.16
C ASP A 5 -8.93 -29.46 5.16
N ILE A 6 -7.68 -29.90 4.94
CA ILE A 6 -6.77 -29.30 3.96
C ILE A 6 -7.33 -29.46 2.55
N VAL A 7 -7.81 -30.65 2.17
CA VAL A 7 -8.47 -30.86 0.87
C VAL A 7 -9.64 -29.91 0.68
N LYS A 8 -10.55 -29.83 1.65
CA LYS A 8 -11.71 -28.91 1.59
C LYS A 8 -11.30 -27.45 1.47
N PHE A 9 -10.18 -27.07 2.08
CA PHE A 9 -9.64 -25.71 1.99
C PHE A 9 -9.01 -25.44 0.61
N LEU A 10 -8.10 -26.31 0.15
CA LEU A 10 -7.40 -26.15 -1.13
C LEU A 10 -8.37 -26.15 -2.30
N SER A 11 -9.42 -26.99 -2.27
CA SER A 11 -10.46 -27.01 -3.31
C SER A 11 -11.26 -25.70 -3.45
N LYS A 12 -11.18 -24.80 -2.48
CA LYS A 12 -11.83 -23.47 -2.53
C LYS A 12 -10.91 -22.34 -2.98
N LEU A 13 -9.65 -22.65 -3.31
CA LEU A 13 -8.69 -21.69 -3.81
C LEU A 13 -8.75 -21.69 -5.34
N ASP A 14 -8.81 -20.49 -5.93
CA ASP A 14 -8.92 -20.32 -7.38
C ASP A 14 -7.76 -20.97 -8.14
N MET A 15 -6.58 -21.06 -7.52
CA MET A 15 -5.41 -21.73 -8.11
C MET A 15 -5.61 -23.24 -8.33
N PHE A 16 -6.45 -23.88 -7.51
CA PHE A 16 -6.72 -25.33 -7.59
C PHE A 16 -8.04 -25.66 -8.29
N SER A 17 -8.86 -24.67 -8.69
CA SER A 17 -10.17 -24.93 -9.32
C SER A 17 -10.04 -25.83 -10.55
N LYS A 18 -9.09 -25.52 -11.44
CA LYS A 18 -8.79 -26.30 -12.65
C LYS A 18 -8.26 -27.71 -12.39
N ILE A 19 -7.74 -27.99 -11.19
CA ILE A 19 -7.29 -29.33 -10.79
C ILE A 19 -8.45 -30.16 -10.22
N VAL A 20 -9.45 -29.47 -9.66
CA VAL A 20 -10.60 -30.08 -8.99
C VAL A 20 -11.75 -30.37 -9.96
N GLU A 21 -11.77 -29.73 -11.14
CA GLU A 21 -12.80 -29.91 -12.18
C GLU A 21 -12.76 -31.29 -12.88
N ASP A 22 -11.64 -32.03 -12.82
CA ASP A 22 -11.49 -33.36 -13.43
C ASP A 22 -11.78 -34.51 -12.44
N GLU A 23 -11.81 -35.75 -12.93
CA GLU A 23 -11.83 -37.04 -12.17
C GLU A 23 -10.69 -37.18 -11.11
N ASN A 24 -9.92 -36.12 -10.89
CA ASN A 24 -8.73 -35.93 -10.09
C ASN A 24 -8.99 -35.56 -8.61
N LYS A 25 -10.08 -36.05 -7.99
CA LYS A 25 -10.24 -35.96 -6.51
C LYS A 25 -9.05 -36.54 -5.75
N GLU A 26 -8.34 -37.47 -6.37
CA GLU A 26 -7.11 -38.03 -5.84
C GLU A 26 -5.90 -37.10 -5.99
N ALA A 27 -5.84 -36.27 -7.04
CA ALA A 27 -4.79 -35.27 -7.21
C ALA A 27 -4.80 -34.23 -6.09
N ILE A 28 -5.97 -33.65 -5.79
CA ILE A 28 -6.06 -32.65 -4.71
C ILE A 28 -5.75 -33.26 -3.34
N ARG A 29 -6.08 -34.55 -3.13
CA ARG A 29 -5.69 -35.30 -1.93
C ARG A 29 -4.18 -35.50 -1.85
N LYS A 30 -3.52 -35.85 -2.96
CA LYS A 30 -2.06 -35.98 -3.04
C LYS A 30 -1.39 -34.63 -2.73
N ILE A 31 -1.83 -33.56 -3.38
CA ILE A 31 -1.35 -32.19 -3.09
C ILE A 31 -1.57 -31.85 -1.60
N ALA A 32 -2.77 -32.05 -1.07
CA ALA A 32 -3.08 -31.76 0.33
C ALA A 32 -2.19 -32.53 1.33
N SER A 33 -1.75 -33.75 0.97
CA SER A 33 -0.87 -34.56 1.81
C SER A 33 0.56 -34.02 1.92
N LEU A 34 0.95 -33.14 1.00
CA LEU A 34 2.24 -32.45 1.00
C LEU A 34 2.25 -31.21 1.92
N PHE A 35 1.08 -30.71 2.30
CA PHE A 35 0.97 -29.57 3.20
C PHE A 35 0.93 -30.00 4.67
N ARG A 36 1.44 -29.13 5.54
CA ARG A 36 1.31 -29.21 7.00
C ARG A 36 0.64 -27.93 7.50
N TYR A 37 -0.07 -28.04 8.61
CA TYR A 37 -0.72 -26.89 9.24
C TYR A 37 -0.01 -26.50 10.53
N LYS A 38 0.29 -25.22 10.69
CA LYS A 38 0.81 -24.65 11.94
C LYS A 38 0.11 -23.33 12.26
N LYS A 39 -0.16 -23.13 13.54
CA LYS A 39 -0.74 -21.90 14.08
C LYS A 39 0.36 -21.04 14.69
N TYR A 40 0.34 -19.76 14.38
CA TYR A 40 1.29 -18.76 14.82
C TYR A 40 0.56 -17.70 15.66
N PRO A 41 1.08 -17.31 16.84
CA PRO A 41 0.53 -16.20 17.61
C PRO A 41 0.76 -14.88 16.87
N LYS A 42 0.12 -13.79 17.34
CA LYS A 42 0.33 -12.43 16.81
C LYS A 42 1.80 -12.00 16.99
N SER A 43 2.32 -11.24 16.02
CA SER A 43 3.67 -10.68 15.98
C SER A 43 4.80 -11.71 15.84
N ASP A 44 4.48 -12.96 15.57
CA ASP A 44 5.45 -14.01 15.28
C ASP A 44 6.07 -13.83 13.90
N THR A 45 7.35 -14.14 13.77
CA THR A 45 8.09 -14.02 12.50
C THR A 45 8.05 -15.35 11.77
N VAL A 46 7.39 -15.39 10.62
CA VAL A 46 7.20 -16.61 9.82
C VAL A 46 8.38 -16.84 8.88
N ILE A 47 8.85 -15.77 8.22
CA ILE A 47 10.00 -15.79 7.33
C ILE A 47 10.84 -14.55 7.61
N ARG A 48 12.17 -14.69 7.60
CA ARG A 48 13.08 -13.56 7.72
C ARG A 48 13.70 -13.22 6.36
N LYS A 49 13.80 -11.92 6.08
CA LYS A 49 14.54 -11.44 4.91
C LYS A 49 15.98 -11.99 4.92
N ASN A 50 16.48 -12.33 3.74
CA ASN A 50 17.79 -12.92 3.44
C ASN A 50 17.98 -14.38 3.89
N ASP A 51 17.00 -14.99 4.56
CA ASP A 51 17.04 -16.43 4.80
C ASP A 51 16.88 -17.19 3.46
N PRO A 52 17.39 -18.44 3.37
CA PRO A 52 17.09 -19.31 2.25
C PRO A 52 15.58 -19.56 2.12
N GLY A 53 15.04 -19.42 0.92
CA GLY A 53 13.65 -19.76 0.63
C GLY A 53 13.46 -21.28 0.58
N VAL A 54 12.81 -21.87 1.58
CA VAL A 54 12.66 -23.33 1.67
C VAL A 54 11.22 -23.81 1.82
N TYR A 55 10.27 -22.90 2.05
CA TYR A 55 8.86 -23.24 2.25
C TYR A 55 7.93 -22.32 1.46
N LEU A 56 6.89 -22.93 0.88
CA LEU A 56 5.70 -22.24 0.39
C LEU A 56 4.68 -22.16 1.53
N PHE A 57 4.02 -21.02 1.70
CA PHE A 57 2.95 -20.85 2.69
C PHE A 57 1.63 -20.41 2.04
N ILE A 58 0.52 -20.86 2.61
CA ILE A 58 -0.83 -20.38 2.30
C ILE A 58 -1.50 -19.96 3.59
N VAL A 59 -2.06 -18.75 3.63
CA VAL A 59 -2.80 -18.27 4.79
C VAL A 59 -4.14 -19.01 4.87
N ALA A 60 -4.30 -19.90 5.85
CA ALA A 60 -5.56 -20.60 6.08
C ALA A 60 -6.57 -19.73 6.84
N SER A 61 -6.08 -18.91 7.76
CA SER A 61 -6.88 -17.99 8.59
C SER A 61 -5.97 -16.92 9.19
N GLY A 62 -6.51 -15.74 9.49
CA GLY A 62 -5.75 -14.62 10.03
C GLY A 62 -5.11 -13.76 8.94
N LYS A 63 -4.01 -13.10 9.27
CA LYS A 63 -3.39 -12.07 8.44
C LYS A 63 -1.90 -11.94 8.74
N VAL A 64 -1.11 -11.75 7.69
CA VAL A 64 0.34 -11.46 7.78
C VAL A 64 0.67 -10.13 7.10
N GLU A 65 1.78 -9.54 7.51
CA GLU A 65 2.36 -8.32 6.95
C GLU A 65 3.70 -8.62 6.29
N VAL A 66 3.93 -7.98 5.14
CA VAL A 66 5.16 -8.09 4.35
C VAL A 66 6.03 -6.84 4.59
N LEU A 67 7.24 -7.04 5.08
CA LEU A 67 8.17 -5.97 5.47
C LEU A 67 9.44 -5.98 4.61
N LEU A 68 9.70 -4.91 3.85
CA LEU A 68 11.01 -4.68 3.22
C LEU A 68 11.95 -4.07 4.27
N GLY A 69 13.10 -4.72 4.49
CA GLY A 69 14.05 -4.28 5.53
C GLY A 69 14.51 -2.83 5.41
N GLY A 70 14.89 -2.23 6.55
CA GLY A 70 15.52 -0.92 6.67
C GLY A 70 14.73 0.08 7.52
N ASN A 71 13.40 0.13 7.36
CA ASN A 71 12.53 1.09 8.06
C ASN A 71 11.13 0.52 8.43
N ASP A 72 10.95 -0.81 8.44
CA ASP A 72 9.65 -1.46 8.73
C ASP A 72 8.47 -0.84 7.94
N LEU A 73 8.72 -0.35 6.73
CA LEU A 73 7.66 0.06 5.81
C LEU A 73 6.95 -1.22 5.36
N GLY A 74 5.82 -1.52 6.00
CA GLY A 74 4.88 -2.53 5.56
C GLY A 74 4.48 -2.23 4.12
N ILE A 75 4.83 -3.13 3.21
CA ILE A 75 4.46 -3.00 1.80
C ILE A 75 2.96 -3.24 1.67
N THR A 76 2.51 -4.33 2.28
CA THR A 76 1.17 -4.87 2.07
C THR A 76 0.86 -5.93 3.13
N PHE A 77 -0.40 -6.34 3.16
CA PHE A 77 -0.87 -7.42 4.01
C PHE A 77 -1.46 -8.55 3.17
N LEU A 78 -1.19 -9.79 3.59
CA LEU A 78 -1.78 -10.98 2.99
C LEU A 78 -2.78 -11.59 3.97
N LYS A 79 -3.93 -11.99 3.44
CA LYS A 79 -5.09 -12.53 4.15
C LYS A 79 -5.34 -13.98 3.75
N ALA A 80 -6.34 -14.59 4.36
CA ALA A 80 -6.76 -15.96 4.06
C ALA A 80 -6.89 -16.21 2.54
N LYS A 81 -6.42 -17.38 2.11
CA LYS A 81 -6.31 -17.87 0.72
C LYS A 81 -5.13 -17.31 -0.08
N GLU A 82 -4.40 -16.33 0.43
CA GLU A 82 -3.22 -15.81 -0.25
C GLU A 82 -1.97 -16.64 0.07
N VAL A 83 -1.05 -16.67 -0.90
CA VAL A 83 0.17 -17.49 -0.88
C VAL A 83 1.40 -16.60 -0.63
N PHE A 84 2.42 -17.07 0.06
CA PHE A 84 3.69 -16.37 0.19
C PHE A 84 4.89 -17.32 0.31
N GLY A 85 6.09 -16.80 0.16
CA GLY A 85 7.33 -17.59 0.10
C GLY A 85 7.62 -18.20 -1.28
N GLU A 86 6.68 -18.08 -2.23
CA GLU A 86 6.84 -18.59 -3.59
C GLU A 86 7.91 -17.85 -4.38
N MET A 87 8.15 -16.56 -4.07
CA MET A 87 9.10 -15.73 -4.81
C MET A 87 10.51 -16.34 -4.78
N SER A 88 11.03 -16.63 -3.59
CA SER A 88 12.36 -17.23 -3.42
C SER A 88 12.44 -18.66 -3.98
N LEU A 89 11.33 -19.41 -3.92
CA LEU A 89 11.30 -20.77 -4.48
C LEU A 89 11.35 -20.77 -6.01
N LEU A 90 10.74 -19.79 -6.66
CA LEU A 90 10.64 -19.69 -8.11
C LEU A 90 11.80 -18.93 -8.74
N SER A 91 12.32 -17.88 -8.07
CA SER A 91 13.45 -17.10 -8.58
C SER A 91 14.81 -17.72 -8.24
N GLY A 92 14.89 -18.51 -7.16
CA GLY A 92 16.14 -19.05 -6.63
C GLY A 92 16.92 -18.07 -5.76
N ASP A 93 16.43 -16.83 -5.59
CA ASP A 93 17.05 -15.84 -4.72
C ASP A 93 16.70 -16.08 -3.24
N PRO A 94 17.50 -15.56 -2.30
CA PRO A 94 17.12 -15.48 -0.89
C PRO A 94 15.78 -14.75 -0.69
N VAL A 95 15.13 -14.96 0.45
CA VAL A 95 13.85 -14.32 0.76
C VAL A 95 14.00 -12.79 0.74
N GLY A 96 13.22 -12.12 -0.12
CA GLY A 96 13.30 -10.66 -0.30
C GLY A 96 12.68 -9.81 0.82
N ALA A 97 11.80 -10.38 1.65
CA ALA A 97 11.05 -9.65 2.67
C ALA A 97 10.84 -10.48 3.95
N THR A 98 10.73 -9.80 5.09
CA THR A 98 10.33 -10.43 6.36
C THR A 98 8.81 -10.52 6.43
N ILE A 99 8.27 -11.66 6.85
CA ILE A 99 6.83 -11.89 7.02
C ILE A 99 6.52 -12.06 8.50
N LYS A 100 5.61 -11.23 9.03
CA LYS A 100 5.14 -11.31 10.42
C LYS A 100 3.62 -11.49 10.49
N THR A 101 3.15 -12.21 11.49
CA THR A 101 1.72 -12.28 11.77
C THR A 101 1.23 -10.99 12.44
N VAL A 102 0.07 -10.46 12.05
CA VAL A 102 -0.52 -9.28 12.71
C VAL A 102 -1.64 -9.64 13.69
N GLU A 103 -2.08 -10.88 13.62
CA GLU A 103 -3.03 -11.53 14.51
C GLU A 103 -2.72 -13.03 14.58
N THR A 104 -3.45 -13.77 15.42
CA THR A 104 -3.31 -15.22 15.46
C THR A 104 -3.64 -15.82 14.09
N THR A 105 -2.64 -16.45 13.46
CA THR A 105 -2.70 -16.83 12.04
C THR A 105 -2.45 -18.33 11.89
N GLY A 106 -3.30 -18.99 11.12
CA GLY A 106 -3.12 -20.39 10.72
C GLY A 106 -2.52 -20.46 9.33
N LEU A 107 -1.41 -21.17 9.18
CA LEU A 107 -0.70 -21.32 7.91
C LEU A 107 -0.66 -22.78 7.49
N LEU A 108 -0.92 -23.02 6.21
CA LEU A 108 -0.50 -24.24 5.54
C LEU A 108 0.88 -24.00 4.94
N TYR A 109 1.78 -24.97 5.02
CA TYR A 109 3.10 -24.87 4.43
C TYR A 109 3.55 -26.18 3.78
N ALA A 110 4.35 -26.07 2.72
CA ALA A 110 4.95 -27.19 1.99
C ALA A 110 6.43 -26.89 1.72
N GLU A 111 7.28 -27.91 1.72
CA GLU A 111 8.70 -27.76 1.42
C GLU A 111 8.95 -27.44 -0.06
N SER A 112 10.10 -26.86 -0.38
CA SER A 112 10.51 -26.56 -1.76
C SER A 112 10.47 -27.78 -2.69
N SER A 113 10.89 -28.95 -2.20
CA SER A 113 10.84 -30.21 -2.95
C SER A 113 9.41 -30.60 -3.33
N ALA A 114 8.50 -30.56 -2.37
CA ALA A 114 7.08 -30.83 -2.58
C ALA A 114 6.44 -29.79 -3.52
N PHE A 115 6.83 -28.52 -3.39
CA PHE A 115 6.35 -27.47 -4.28
C PHE A 115 6.79 -27.70 -5.73
N ASN A 116 8.06 -28.04 -5.96
CA ASN A 116 8.58 -28.35 -7.28
C ASN A 116 7.88 -29.59 -7.88
N GLU A 117 7.65 -30.64 -7.09
CA GLU A 117 6.86 -31.80 -7.53
C GLU A 117 5.44 -31.42 -7.97
N ILE A 118 4.77 -30.55 -7.21
CA ILE A 118 3.44 -30.03 -7.56
C ILE A 118 3.50 -29.26 -8.89
N LEU A 119 4.50 -28.40 -9.07
CA LEU A 119 4.64 -27.62 -10.28
C LEU A 119 4.88 -28.50 -11.51
N ASP A 120 5.83 -29.43 -11.43
CA ASP A 120 6.18 -30.32 -12.54
C ASP A 120 5.00 -31.19 -12.99
N LYS A 121 4.19 -31.64 -12.02
CA LYS A 121 3.05 -32.50 -12.29
C LYS A 121 1.80 -31.74 -12.76
N TYR A 122 1.65 -30.47 -12.38
CA TYR A 122 0.45 -29.68 -12.64
C TYR A 122 0.80 -28.35 -13.32
N PRO A 123 1.00 -28.34 -14.66
CA PRO A 123 1.29 -27.12 -15.43
C PRO A 123 0.31 -25.94 -15.22
N PRO A 124 -1.00 -26.15 -14.96
CA PRO A 124 -1.89 -25.04 -14.61
C PRO A 124 -1.42 -24.23 -13.39
N LEU A 125 -0.79 -24.86 -12.40
CA LEU A 125 -0.23 -24.18 -11.23
C LEU A 125 1.02 -23.39 -11.59
N GLN A 126 1.89 -23.92 -12.46
CA GLN A 126 3.05 -23.17 -12.96
C GLN A 126 2.62 -21.84 -13.58
N MET A 127 1.61 -21.87 -14.45
CA MET A 127 1.08 -20.66 -15.09
C MET A 127 0.43 -19.70 -14.08
N TYR A 128 -0.28 -20.23 -13.08
CA TYR A 128 -0.84 -19.42 -12.00
C TYR A 128 0.26 -18.66 -11.25
N PHE A 129 1.32 -19.36 -10.82
CA PHE A 129 2.44 -18.75 -10.11
C PHE A 129 3.22 -17.76 -10.97
N ALA A 130 3.44 -18.05 -12.26
CA ALA A 130 4.07 -17.12 -13.19
C ALA A 130 3.26 -15.81 -13.36
N ARG A 131 1.93 -15.88 -13.28
CA ARG A 131 1.07 -14.68 -13.28
C ARG A 131 1.12 -13.94 -11.94
N LEU A 132 1.09 -14.68 -10.83
CA LEU A 132 1.20 -14.12 -9.49
C LEU A 132 2.51 -13.35 -9.30
N LEU A 133 3.64 -13.92 -9.73
CA LEU A 133 4.95 -13.24 -9.69
C LEU A 133 4.97 -11.95 -10.50
N ARG A 134 4.41 -11.99 -11.73
CA ARG A 134 4.32 -10.80 -12.58
C ARG A 134 3.51 -9.68 -11.91
N GLN A 135 2.39 -10.03 -11.27
CA GLN A 135 1.58 -9.07 -10.53
C GLN A 135 2.36 -8.47 -9.34
N ARG A 136 2.98 -9.31 -8.53
CA ARG A 136 3.76 -8.87 -7.35
C ARG A 136 4.94 -8.00 -7.71
N LEU A 137 5.64 -8.33 -8.80
CA LEU A 137 6.75 -7.52 -9.30
C LEU A 137 6.27 -6.14 -9.75
N ALA A 138 5.13 -6.07 -10.44
CA ALA A 138 4.54 -4.79 -10.86
C ALA A 138 4.12 -3.92 -9.67
N GLU A 139 3.51 -4.52 -8.64
CA GLU A 139 3.14 -3.84 -7.39
C GLU A 139 4.39 -3.30 -6.67
N THR A 140 5.38 -4.18 -6.44
CA THR A 140 6.65 -3.82 -5.77
C THR A 140 7.42 -2.72 -6.50
N ASN A 141 7.47 -2.78 -7.84
CA ASN A 141 8.13 -1.76 -8.65
C ASN A 141 7.42 -0.41 -8.52
N LYS A 142 6.08 -0.39 -8.57
CA LYS A 142 5.29 0.84 -8.42
C LYS A 142 5.50 1.48 -7.04
N GLU A 143 5.57 0.68 -5.99
CA GLU A 143 5.86 1.16 -4.62
C GLU A 143 7.28 1.69 -4.48
N THR A 144 8.25 1.04 -5.12
CA THR A 144 9.65 1.47 -5.14
C THR A 144 9.81 2.78 -5.90
N GLU A 145 9.23 2.90 -7.10
CA GLU A 145 9.19 4.12 -7.89
C GLU A 145 8.54 5.28 -7.12
N SER A 146 7.40 5.03 -6.48
CA SER A 146 6.71 6.03 -5.65
C SER A 146 7.57 6.48 -4.47
N SER A 147 8.26 5.55 -3.80
CA SER A 147 9.13 5.85 -2.67
C SER A 147 10.38 6.63 -3.07
N MET A 148 11.01 6.25 -4.17
CA MET A 148 12.14 6.99 -4.75
C MET A 148 11.72 8.39 -5.20
N GLY A 149 10.54 8.52 -5.82
CA GLY A 149 9.96 9.81 -6.20
C GLY A 149 9.83 10.74 -4.99
N ARG A 150 9.21 10.27 -3.90
CA ARG A 150 9.06 11.05 -2.66
C ARG A 150 10.40 11.51 -2.08
N LEU A 151 11.40 10.62 -2.01
CA LEU A 151 12.72 10.96 -1.49
C LEU A 151 13.43 11.99 -2.37
N LYS A 152 13.36 11.82 -3.70
CA LYS A 152 13.91 12.78 -4.66
C LYS A 152 13.27 14.15 -4.54
N ALA A 153 11.94 14.21 -4.37
CA ALA A 153 11.23 15.46 -4.17
C ALA A 153 11.65 16.15 -2.86
N ALA A 154 11.73 15.39 -1.76
CA ALA A 154 12.19 15.93 -0.47
C ALA A 154 13.60 16.51 -0.56
N TYR A 155 14.52 15.81 -1.24
CA TYR A 155 15.87 16.30 -1.52
C TYR A 155 15.85 17.60 -2.33
N LYS A 156 15.11 17.63 -3.44
CA LYS A 156 14.99 18.83 -4.29
C LYS A 156 14.37 20.02 -3.56
N ILE A 157 13.39 19.79 -2.68
CA ILE A 157 12.78 20.85 -1.87
C ILE A 157 13.82 21.38 -0.88
N SER A 158 14.55 20.50 -0.19
CA SER A 158 15.63 20.90 0.71
C SER A 158 16.68 21.73 -0.03
N GLU A 159 17.15 21.28 -1.19
CA GLU A 159 18.08 22.02 -2.05
C GLU A 159 17.51 23.39 -2.47
N ALA A 160 16.23 23.44 -2.88
CA ALA A 160 15.57 24.69 -3.25
C ALA A 160 15.49 25.68 -2.08
N THR A 161 15.21 25.20 -0.85
CA THR A 161 15.17 26.06 0.34
C THR A 161 16.53 26.67 0.70
N HIS A 162 17.65 25.97 0.41
CA HIS A 162 18.99 26.50 0.66
C HIS A 162 19.49 27.45 -0.44
N THR A 163 19.01 27.30 -1.66
CA THR A 163 19.52 28.03 -2.83
C THR A 163 18.66 29.22 -3.22
N ALA A 164 17.36 29.20 -2.93
CA ALA A 164 16.46 30.30 -3.24
C ALA A 164 16.79 31.54 -2.39
N GLN A 165 16.81 32.71 -3.02
CA GLN A 165 17.10 33.96 -2.31
C GLN A 165 15.87 34.53 -1.58
N ASN A 166 14.68 34.15 -2.04
CA ASN A 166 13.40 34.64 -1.52
C ASN A 166 12.26 33.65 -1.83
N LEU A 167 11.07 33.96 -1.30
CA LEU A 167 9.89 33.12 -1.44
C LEU A 167 9.30 33.13 -2.86
N GLU A 168 9.45 34.23 -3.60
CA GLU A 168 9.00 34.34 -4.99
C GLU A 168 9.74 33.37 -5.92
N GLU A 169 11.01 33.07 -5.62
CA GLU A 169 11.78 32.05 -6.31
C GLU A 169 11.50 30.63 -5.77
N LEU A 170 11.34 30.50 -4.45
CA LEU A 170 11.16 29.20 -3.79
C LEU A 170 9.83 28.54 -4.14
N TYR A 171 8.72 29.28 -4.08
CA TYR A 171 7.38 28.70 -4.22
C TYR A 171 7.11 28.05 -5.59
N PRO A 172 7.47 28.67 -6.74
CA PRO A 172 7.38 28.01 -8.04
C PRO A 172 8.25 26.76 -8.15
N ARG A 173 9.44 26.75 -7.53
CA ARG A 173 10.30 25.55 -7.49
C ARG A 173 9.63 24.42 -6.72
N ILE A 174 9.08 24.71 -5.54
CA ILE A 174 8.33 23.72 -4.74
C ILE A 174 7.14 23.18 -5.55
N GLN A 175 6.34 24.05 -6.17
CA GLN A 175 5.20 23.64 -6.99
C GLN A 175 5.62 22.70 -8.12
N LYS A 176 6.69 23.02 -8.86
CA LYS A 176 7.20 22.17 -9.93
C LYS A 176 7.68 20.81 -9.40
N ILE A 177 8.36 20.77 -8.26
CA ILE A 177 8.82 19.53 -7.63
C ILE A 177 7.63 18.65 -7.21
N ILE A 178 6.62 19.23 -6.56
CA ILE A 178 5.39 18.52 -6.18
C ILE A 178 4.63 18.05 -7.44
N GLY A 179 4.66 18.83 -8.52
CA GLY A 179 4.10 18.49 -9.83
C GLY A 179 4.69 17.22 -10.46
N GLU A 180 5.93 16.83 -10.11
CA GLU A 180 6.52 15.55 -10.54
C GLU A 180 5.92 14.34 -9.81
N LEU A 181 5.27 14.55 -8.65
CA LEU A 181 4.67 13.48 -7.82
C LEU A 181 3.15 13.37 -7.98
N MET A 182 2.49 14.49 -8.18
CA MET A 182 1.03 14.57 -8.28
C MET A 182 0.62 15.75 -9.16
N ASN A 183 -0.64 15.77 -9.61
CA ASN A 183 -1.16 16.96 -10.28
C ASN A 183 -1.16 18.13 -9.29
N ALA A 184 -0.35 19.14 -9.58
CA ALA A 184 -0.18 20.38 -8.81
C ALA A 184 -0.55 21.61 -9.66
N GLU A 185 -1.50 21.47 -10.59
CA GLU A 185 -2.00 22.56 -11.43
C GLU A 185 -2.82 23.57 -10.62
N ASN A 186 -3.51 23.11 -9.57
CA ASN A 186 -4.26 23.94 -8.62
C ASN A 186 -3.54 23.94 -7.27
N PHE A 187 -2.54 24.81 -7.13
CA PHE A 187 -1.62 24.84 -5.99
C PHE A 187 -1.64 26.20 -5.31
N HIS A 188 -1.69 26.23 -3.98
CA HIS A 188 -1.75 27.45 -3.18
C HIS A 188 -0.88 27.33 -1.93
N ILE A 189 -0.25 28.44 -1.54
CA ILE A 189 0.42 28.59 -0.24
C ILE A 189 -0.22 29.78 0.46
N PHE A 190 -0.61 29.56 1.71
CA PHE A 190 -1.22 30.57 2.56
C PHE A 190 -0.32 30.86 3.75
N HIS A 191 -0.28 32.12 4.17
CA HIS A 191 0.35 32.55 5.41
C HIS A 191 -0.74 33.04 6.37
N TYR A 192 -0.77 32.46 7.56
CA TYR A 192 -1.68 32.86 8.64
C TYR A 192 -0.96 33.75 9.66
N ASP A 193 -1.48 34.95 9.88
CA ASP A 193 -1.07 35.84 10.96
C ASP A 193 -1.99 35.61 12.18
N PRO A 194 -1.47 35.07 13.30
CA PRO A 194 -2.27 34.80 14.49
C PRO A 194 -2.67 36.07 15.27
N LEU A 195 -1.96 37.20 15.09
CA LEU A 195 -2.27 38.46 15.77
C LEU A 195 -3.41 39.19 15.06
N ALA A 196 -3.35 39.24 13.73
CA ALA A 196 -4.40 39.82 12.90
C ALA A 196 -5.57 38.86 12.66
N ASP A 197 -5.40 37.57 12.97
CA ASP A 197 -6.37 36.51 12.69
C ASP A 197 -6.71 36.42 11.20
N MET A 198 -5.69 36.62 10.35
CA MET A 198 -5.83 36.76 8.90
C MET A 198 -5.06 35.68 8.15
N LEU A 199 -5.72 35.07 7.17
CA LEU A 199 -5.10 34.20 6.18
C LEU A 199 -4.83 35.02 4.91
N THR A 200 -3.60 34.96 4.41
CA THR A 200 -3.17 35.65 3.18
C THR A 200 -2.66 34.65 2.16
N VAL A 201 -2.94 34.86 0.88
CA VAL A 201 -2.39 34.02 -0.20
C VAL A 201 -0.98 34.51 -0.50
N SER A 202 0.03 33.67 -0.25
CA SER A 202 1.43 33.99 -0.54
C SER A 202 1.86 33.49 -1.92
N TYR A 203 1.19 32.47 -2.47
CA TYR A 203 1.43 31.93 -3.81
C TYR A 203 0.23 31.16 -4.34
N TYR A 204 -0.01 31.21 -5.65
CA TYR A 204 -1.05 30.41 -6.31
C TYR A 204 -0.74 30.10 -7.78
N VAL A 205 -1.34 29.04 -8.32
CA VAL A 205 -1.33 28.67 -9.75
C VAL A 205 -2.75 28.42 -10.26
N ASN A 206 -3.01 28.83 -11.52
CA ASN A 206 -4.26 28.70 -12.30
C ASN A 206 -5.49 29.46 -11.81
N GLU A 207 -6.10 29.08 -10.68
CA GLU A 207 -7.35 29.70 -10.22
C GLU A 207 -7.06 30.63 -9.04
N TYR A 208 -7.14 31.94 -9.24
CA TYR A 208 -7.16 32.86 -8.10
C TYR A 208 -8.45 32.64 -7.30
N ARG A 209 -8.33 32.17 -6.06
CA ARG A 209 -9.45 32.10 -5.13
C ARG A 209 -9.43 33.36 -4.28
N GLU A 210 -10.44 34.22 -4.43
CA GLU A 210 -10.74 35.22 -3.40
C GLU A 210 -11.01 34.48 -2.09
N LEU A 211 -10.21 34.76 -1.06
CA LEU A 211 -10.43 34.22 0.26
C LEU A 211 -11.74 34.83 0.81
N PRO A 212 -12.71 34.03 1.26
CA PRO A 212 -13.88 34.58 1.95
C PRO A 212 -13.45 35.31 3.22
N SER A 213 -14.22 36.31 3.63
CA SER A 213 -13.95 37.12 4.83
C SER A 213 -13.77 36.30 6.11
N SER A 214 -14.27 35.06 6.13
CA SER A 214 -14.01 34.06 7.16
C SER A 214 -13.36 32.79 6.56
N ALA A 215 -12.08 32.87 6.23
CA ALA A 215 -11.25 31.70 5.84
C ALA A 215 -11.20 30.57 6.89
N LYS A 216 -11.92 30.69 8.02
CA LYS A 216 -11.96 29.75 9.14
C LYS A 216 -12.87 28.55 8.94
N GLU A 217 -13.80 28.59 7.99
CA GLU A 217 -14.83 27.56 7.84
C GLU A 217 -14.69 26.75 6.53
N ASP A 218 -13.67 27.00 5.71
CA ASP A 218 -13.39 26.21 4.51
C ASP A 218 -12.31 25.13 4.76
N PHE A 219 -11.86 24.44 3.70
CA PHE A 219 -10.83 23.41 3.81
C PHE A 219 -9.51 23.92 4.42
N SER A 220 -9.09 25.13 4.06
CA SER A 220 -7.88 25.75 4.59
C SER A 220 -8.05 26.09 6.07
N GLY A 221 -9.22 26.63 6.45
CA GLY A 221 -9.60 26.88 7.84
C GLY A 221 -9.62 25.62 8.71
N TYR A 222 -10.13 24.51 8.17
CA TYR A 222 -10.13 23.22 8.87
C TYR A 222 -8.70 22.72 9.16
N VAL A 223 -7.79 22.79 8.18
CA VAL A 223 -6.38 22.41 8.40
C VAL A 223 -5.71 23.33 9.42
N LEU A 224 -5.96 24.64 9.34
CA LEU A 224 -5.44 25.61 10.30
C LEU A 224 -5.93 25.33 11.72
N LYS A 225 -7.23 25.03 11.90
CA LYS A 225 -7.84 24.72 13.20
C LYS A 225 -7.32 23.41 13.78
N THR A 226 -7.17 22.39 12.95
CA THR A 226 -6.82 21.03 13.41
C THR A 226 -5.32 20.81 13.52
N GLN A 227 -4.49 21.62 12.84
CA GLN A 227 -3.03 21.44 12.73
C GLN A 227 -2.67 20.04 12.23
N LYS A 228 -3.53 19.43 11.41
CA LYS A 228 -3.36 18.10 10.85
C LYS A 228 -3.50 18.15 9.33
N PRO A 229 -2.69 17.39 8.59
CA PRO A 229 -2.89 17.22 7.16
C PRO A 229 -4.30 16.66 6.88
N LEU A 230 -4.92 17.15 5.81
CA LEU A 230 -6.22 16.64 5.34
C LEU A 230 -6.07 16.21 3.88
N PHE A 231 -6.35 14.94 3.63
CA PHE A 231 -6.67 14.44 2.30
C PHE A 231 -8.18 14.26 2.18
N GLY A 232 -8.83 15.21 1.51
CA GLY A 232 -10.26 15.18 1.22
C GLY A 232 -10.55 14.32 -0.01
N SER A 233 -10.84 13.03 0.18
CA SER A 233 -11.53 12.23 -0.85
C SER A 233 -13.01 12.62 -0.95
N PRO A 234 -13.74 12.25 -2.01
CA PRO A 234 -15.17 12.54 -2.13
C PRO A 234 -16.00 12.11 -0.91
N GLU A 235 -15.63 10.99 -0.28
CA GLU A 235 -16.29 10.46 0.92
C GLU A 235 -15.98 11.31 2.15
N VAL A 236 -14.70 11.68 2.33
CA VAL A 236 -14.24 12.52 3.44
C VAL A 236 -14.86 13.92 3.34
N ILE A 237 -14.84 14.52 2.15
CA ILE A 237 -15.43 15.84 1.90
C ILE A 237 -16.93 15.84 2.23
N LYS A 238 -17.68 14.86 1.72
CA LYS A 238 -19.13 14.74 2.02
C LYS A 238 -19.39 14.61 3.52
N LYS A 239 -18.55 13.85 4.23
CA LYS A 239 -18.67 13.70 5.68
C LYS A 239 -18.41 15.01 6.43
N LEU A 240 -17.31 15.70 6.14
CA LEU A 240 -16.95 16.96 6.79
C LEU A 240 -18.00 18.05 6.57
N ILE A 241 -18.58 18.11 5.36
CA ILE A 241 -19.69 19.04 5.06
C ILE A 241 -20.95 18.65 5.83
N LYS A 242 -21.30 17.36 5.85
CA LYS A 242 -22.48 16.86 6.59
C LYS A 242 -22.38 17.14 8.10
N ASP A 243 -21.17 17.00 8.65
CA ASP A 243 -20.89 17.20 10.06
C ASP A 243 -20.75 18.71 10.41
N GLY A 244 -20.81 19.60 9.41
CA GLY A 244 -20.71 21.06 9.60
C GLY A 244 -19.29 21.56 9.91
N GLU A 245 -18.27 20.71 9.73
CA GLU A 245 -16.86 21.06 9.97
C GLU A 245 -16.27 21.92 8.84
N ILE A 246 -16.84 21.83 7.63
CA ILE A 246 -16.42 22.60 6.46
C ILE A 246 -17.64 23.11 5.69
N ILE A 247 -17.59 24.37 5.28
CA ILE A 247 -18.53 25.01 4.37
C ILE A 247 -17.89 25.09 2.99
N SER A 248 -18.50 24.41 2.01
CA SER A 248 -18.04 24.51 0.61
C SER A 248 -18.55 25.80 -0.01
N THR A 249 -17.68 26.82 -0.07
CA THR A 249 -17.98 28.12 -0.69
C THR A 249 -17.76 28.15 -2.22
N SER A 250 -17.18 27.09 -2.80
CA SER A 250 -16.86 27.01 -4.23
C SER A 250 -18.08 26.73 -5.11
N ARG A 251 -18.25 27.49 -6.20
CA ARG A 251 -19.26 27.24 -7.25
C ARG A 251 -19.01 25.93 -8.00
N THR A 252 -17.77 25.47 -8.03
CA THR A 252 -17.36 24.20 -8.64
C THR A 252 -17.11 23.17 -7.54
N PRO A 253 -17.70 21.96 -7.62
CA PRO A 253 -17.53 20.94 -6.60
C PRO A 253 -16.08 20.44 -6.57
N VAL A 254 -15.43 20.61 -5.42
CA VAL A 254 -14.08 20.09 -5.15
C VAL A 254 -14.17 18.57 -5.06
N ARG A 255 -13.52 17.86 -6.00
CA ARG A 255 -13.51 16.38 -6.03
C ARG A 255 -12.45 15.77 -5.13
N PHE A 256 -11.27 16.39 -5.09
CA PHE A 256 -10.16 16.01 -4.23
C PHE A 256 -9.51 17.28 -3.68
N TRP A 257 -9.05 17.23 -2.44
CA TRP A 257 -8.34 18.32 -1.79
C TRP A 257 -7.21 17.78 -0.93
N LEU A 258 -6.06 18.45 -0.94
CA LEU A 258 -4.93 18.13 -0.08
C LEU A 258 -4.40 19.42 0.55
N GLY A 259 -4.31 19.43 1.87
CA GLY A 259 -3.72 20.53 2.62
C GLY A 259 -2.84 20.01 3.74
N VAL A 260 -1.70 20.67 3.93
CA VAL A 260 -0.69 20.31 4.92
C VAL A 260 -0.35 21.59 5.70
N PRO A 261 -0.44 21.57 7.04
CA PRO A 261 0.08 22.67 7.85
C PRO A 261 1.61 22.66 7.76
N LEU A 262 2.21 23.83 7.53
CA LEU A 262 3.66 24.02 7.44
C LEU A 262 4.21 24.63 8.72
#